data_AF-A0A925L6I8-F1
#
_entry.id   AF-A0A925L6I8-F1
#
_cell.length_a   1.000
_cell.length_b   1.000
_cell.length_c   1.000
_cell.angle_alpha   90.00
_cell.angle_beta   90.00
_cell.angle_gamma   90.00
#
_symmetry.space_group_name_H-M   'P 1'
#
loop_
_entity.id
_entity.type
_entity.pdbx_description
1 polymer ?
#
loop_
_entity_poly.entity_id
_entity_poly.type
_entity_poly.pdbx_seq_one_letter_code
_entity_poly.pdbx_strand_id
1 'polypeptide(L)'
;MESPLLRLRIAADNPVIVAREAENIQAAIQKVTDGYQRALTEWWPMADLHSGDFFGLVARRFEGDALKVSVTGLPVWLHADSHSLALAVEALIRQIAERFGMTEMDLAAETTEDEAWVDIGWSGSTAAKPALEGWLSTPLSLLGNMTIRDVLIHHAGDAFRQEHRAGRSWLRLPMRKGLEVHFQAKPNLPTRPEFYDLSLLDNTRDIGEMGRLPLRSITFVVFDTETTGLQPSQGDQIVQIGAVRVVNGRILSGESFNRIVNPGKTIPPESIKFHGITDEMARDKPPLGVVLPQFRAFAADAVLVAHNAAFDLKFLRMRERDFGVKFDNPVLDTMMLSSFLDGPEAGHSLDAICERFGIEITDRHTALGDAIVTAAVLLRHIEMLETRGITTLDQVVKELDINIQLHMRQQAL
;
A
#
# COMPACT_ATOMS: atom_id res chain seq x y z
N MET A 1 -48.64 -18.62 -16.61
CA MET A 1 -48.81 -18.68 -15.14
C MET A 1 -50.21 -19.10 -14.69
N GLU A 2 -51.22 -19.26 -15.56
CA GLU A 2 -52.60 -19.52 -15.11
C GLU A 2 -52.90 -20.98 -14.68
N SER A 3 -52.08 -21.95 -15.06
CA SER A 3 -52.35 -23.38 -14.83
C SER A 3 -52.23 -23.90 -13.37
N PRO A 4 -51.29 -23.41 -12.52
CA PRO A 4 -51.13 -23.91 -11.15
C PRO A 4 -52.18 -23.36 -10.18
N LEU A 5 -52.51 -22.07 -10.26
CA LEU A 5 -53.50 -21.42 -9.40
C LEU A 5 -54.93 -21.94 -9.64
N LEU A 6 -55.25 -22.29 -10.90
CA LEU A 6 -56.52 -22.92 -11.23
C LEU A 6 -56.64 -24.33 -10.63
N ARG A 7 -55.55 -25.10 -10.60
CA ARG A 7 -55.49 -26.44 -9.99
C ARG A 7 -55.61 -26.41 -8.47
N LEU A 8 -54.94 -25.45 -7.81
CA LEU A 8 -55.09 -25.19 -6.37
C LEU A 8 -56.54 -24.84 -5.99
N ARG A 9 -57.24 -24.07 -6.84
CA ARG A 9 -58.64 -23.71 -6.62
C ARG A 9 -59.61 -24.88 -6.84
N ILE A 10 -59.28 -25.83 -7.72
CA ILE A 10 -60.08 -27.04 -7.97
C ILE A 10 -59.80 -28.16 -6.95
N ALA A 11 -58.62 -28.16 -6.32
CA ALA A 11 -58.16 -29.23 -5.41
C ALA A 11 -58.04 -28.79 -3.94
N ALA A 12 -58.66 -27.68 -3.55
CA ALA A 12 -58.55 -27.07 -2.22
C ALA A 12 -58.88 -28.03 -1.06
N ASP A 13 -59.71 -29.05 -1.30
CA ASP A 13 -60.15 -30.03 -0.30
C ASP A 13 -59.26 -31.29 -0.24
N ASN A 14 -58.20 -31.39 -1.05
CA ASN A 14 -57.29 -32.53 -1.07
C ASN A 14 -55.88 -32.14 -0.57
N PRO A 15 -55.53 -32.45 0.69
CA PRO A 15 -54.28 -31.99 1.30
C PRO A 15 -53.01 -32.51 0.60
N VAL A 16 -53.08 -33.66 -0.08
CA VAL A 16 -51.95 -34.22 -0.83
C VAL A 16 -51.67 -33.41 -2.10
N ILE A 17 -52.73 -32.94 -2.77
CA ILE A 17 -52.59 -32.12 -3.98
C ILE A 17 -52.09 -30.73 -3.62
N VAL A 18 -52.60 -30.14 -2.53
CA VAL A 18 -52.16 -28.84 -2.03
C VAL A 18 -50.66 -28.86 -1.64
N ALA A 19 -50.21 -29.88 -0.91
CA ALA A 19 -48.80 -30.01 -0.51
C ALA A 19 -47.86 -30.13 -1.72
N ARG A 20 -48.22 -31.00 -2.68
CA ARG A 20 -47.43 -31.18 -3.91
C ARG A 20 -47.36 -29.91 -4.75
N GLU A 21 -48.45 -29.16 -4.82
CA GLU A 21 -48.47 -27.93 -5.61
C GLU A 21 -47.76 -26.76 -4.91
N ALA A 22 -47.76 -26.73 -3.57
CA ALA A 22 -46.92 -25.84 -2.80
C ALA A 22 -45.42 -26.13 -3.02
N GLU A 23 -45.01 -27.39 -2.99
CA GLU A 23 -43.62 -27.80 -3.30
C GLU A 23 -43.22 -27.40 -4.73
N ASN A 24 -44.12 -27.60 -5.71
CA ASN A 24 -43.86 -27.21 -7.09
C ASN A 24 -43.74 -25.69 -7.27
N ILE A 25 -44.57 -24.90 -6.57
CA ILE A 25 -44.47 -23.45 -6.56
C ILE A 25 -43.16 -23.01 -5.90
N GLN A 26 -42.79 -23.61 -4.77
CA GLN A 26 -41.53 -23.32 -4.09
C GLN A 26 -40.32 -23.63 -4.97
N ALA A 27 -40.31 -24.79 -5.65
CA ALA A 27 -39.26 -25.15 -6.61
C ALA A 27 -39.22 -24.19 -7.81
N ALA A 28 -40.37 -23.73 -8.29
CA ALA A 28 -40.44 -22.76 -9.39
C ALA A 28 -39.93 -21.37 -8.97
N ILE A 29 -40.31 -20.90 -7.78
CA ILE A 29 -39.80 -19.64 -7.20
C ILE A 29 -38.29 -19.74 -7.01
N GLN A 30 -37.79 -20.84 -6.44
CA GLN A 30 -36.35 -21.05 -6.28
C GLN A 30 -35.64 -21.01 -7.64
N LYS A 31 -36.15 -21.73 -8.64
CA LYS A 31 -35.56 -21.75 -9.99
C LYS A 31 -35.54 -20.37 -10.67
N VAL A 32 -36.60 -19.57 -10.50
CA VAL A 32 -36.65 -18.20 -11.03
C VAL A 32 -35.70 -17.28 -10.27
N THR A 33 -35.62 -17.42 -8.95
CA THR A 33 -34.70 -16.66 -8.10
C THR A 33 -33.25 -16.98 -8.45
N ASP A 34 -32.90 -18.26 -8.57
CA ASP A 34 -31.57 -18.73 -8.97
C ASP A 34 -31.22 -18.29 -10.41
N GLY A 35 -32.21 -18.27 -11.31
CA GLY A 35 -32.05 -17.80 -12.68
C GLY A 35 -31.85 -16.29 -12.78
N TYR A 36 -32.59 -15.52 -11.97
CA TYR A 36 -32.45 -14.07 -11.86
C TYR A 36 -31.12 -13.67 -11.21
N GLN A 37 -30.72 -14.37 -10.15
CA GLN A 37 -29.38 -14.24 -9.55
C GLN A 37 -28.30 -14.58 -10.57
N ARG A 38 -28.43 -15.68 -11.31
CA ARG A 38 -27.47 -16.00 -12.41
C ARG A 38 -27.37 -14.90 -13.45
N ALA A 39 -28.50 -14.36 -13.91
CA ALA A 39 -28.52 -13.26 -14.87
C ALA A 39 -27.91 -11.96 -14.32
N LEU A 40 -28.08 -11.68 -13.02
CA LEU A 40 -27.40 -10.57 -12.34
C LEU A 40 -25.89 -10.82 -12.18
N THR A 41 -25.47 -12.07 -11.97
CA THR A 41 -24.05 -12.45 -11.84
C THR A 41 -23.29 -12.57 -13.16
N GLU A 42 -23.96 -12.77 -14.30
CA GLU A 42 -23.31 -12.90 -15.61
C GLU A 42 -22.74 -11.57 -16.14
N TRP A 43 -23.16 -10.43 -15.58
CA TRP A 43 -22.76 -9.09 -16.02
C TRP A 43 -22.04 -8.31 -14.90
N TRP A 44 -20.95 -8.87 -14.38
CA TRP A 44 -20.03 -8.12 -13.53
C TRP A 44 -18.88 -7.55 -14.37
N PRO A 45 -18.72 -6.21 -14.40
CA PRO A 45 -17.63 -5.57 -15.11
C PRO A 45 -16.33 -5.74 -14.30
N MET A 46 -15.72 -6.92 -14.43
CA MET A 46 -14.42 -7.18 -13.84
C MET A 46 -13.37 -6.30 -14.51
N ALA A 47 -12.55 -5.64 -13.70
CA ALA A 47 -11.47 -4.78 -14.15
C ALA A 47 -10.23 -4.99 -13.30
N ASP A 48 -9.07 -4.63 -13.86
CA ASP A 48 -7.84 -4.56 -13.10
C ASP A 48 -7.89 -3.31 -12.21
N LEU A 49 -7.72 -3.52 -10.91
CA LEU A 49 -7.76 -2.49 -9.89
C LEU A 49 -6.46 -2.47 -9.10
N HIS A 50 -5.99 -1.25 -8.85
CA HIS A 50 -4.85 -1.01 -8.00
C HIS A 50 -5.31 -1.08 -6.53
N SER A 51 -4.77 -2.05 -5.77
CA SER A 51 -5.24 -2.36 -4.42
C SER A 51 -5.14 -1.17 -3.45
N GLY A 52 -4.14 -0.29 -3.60
CA GLY A 52 -4.01 0.92 -2.78
C GLY A 52 -5.23 1.84 -2.89
N ASP A 53 -5.71 2.08 -4.11
CA ASP A 53 -6.89 2.91 -4.38
C ASP A 53 -8.18 2.24 -3.91
N PHE A 54 -8.30 0.95 -4.17
CA PHE A 54 -9.44 0.14 -3.73
C PHE A 54 -9.56 0.10 -2.20
N PHE A 55 -8.47 -0.18 -1.49
CA PHE A 55 -8.48 -0.17 -0.03
C PHE A 55 -8.69 1.23 0.53
N GLY A 56 -8.18 2.27 -0.13
CA GLY A 56 -8.49 3.66 0.21
C GLY A 56 -9.99 3.95 0.12
N LEU A 57 -10.67 3.46 -0.92
CA LEU A 57 -12.12 3.55 -1.06
C LEU A 57 -12.86 2.82 0.07
N VAL A 58 -12.41 1.63 0.44
CA VAL A 58 -13.01 0.86 1.54
C VAL A 58 -12.79 1.57 2.87
N ALA A 59 -11.57 2.01 3.17
CA ALA A 59 -11.22 2.70 4.41
C ALA A 59 -12.03 3.99 4.61
N ARG A 60 -12.29 4.76 3.54
CA ARG A 60 -13.13 5.97 3.59
C ARG A 60 -14.56 5.72 4.07
N ARG A 61 -15.09 4.50 3.90
CA ARG A 61 -16.44 4.14 4.37
C ARG A 61 -16.53 4.01 5.90
N PHE A 62 -15.39 3.99 6.57
CA PHE A 62 -15.27 3.97 8.02
C PHE A 62 -14.84 5.33 8.60
N GLU A 63 -14.69 6.37 7.76
CA GLU A 63 -14.41 7.72 8.26
C GLU A 63 -15.58 8.23 9.12
N GLY A 64 -15.27 8.63 10.36
CA GLY A 64 -16.26 9.05 11.35
C GLY A 64 -16.87 7.91 12.18
N ASP A 65 -16.51 6.65 11.89
CA ASP A 65 -16.84 5.50 12.74
C ASP A 65 -15.83 5.39 13.91
N ALA A 66 -16.16 4.59 14.93
CA ALA A 66 -15.25 4.29 16.04
C ALA A 66 -14.12 3.33 15.63
N LEU A 67 -14.27 2.67 14.47
CA LEU A 67 -13.30 1.74 13.90
C LEU A 67 -12.40 2.45 12.88
N LYS A 68 -11.08 2.47 13.13
CA LYS A 68 -10.08 2.92 12.17
C LYS A 68 -9.61 1.77 11.28
N VAL A 69 -9.76 1.92 9.96
CA VAL A 69 -9.23 0.97 8.97
C VAL A 69 -8.01 1.58 8.28
N SER A 70 -6.87 0.93 8.39
CA SER A 70 -5.59 1.40 7.83
C SER A 70 -5.17 0.55 6.63
N VAL A 71 -4.76 1.19 5.53
CA VAL A 71 -4.20 0.48 4.37
C VAL A 71 -2.70 0.28 4.57
N THR A 72 -2.25 -0.96 4.47
CA THR A 72 -0.88 -1.37 4.82
C THR A 72 -0.26 -2.27 3.76
N GLY A 73 1.07 -2.32 3.75
CA GLY A 73 1.84 -3.17 2.84
C GLY A 73 2.05 -2.57 1.45
N LEU A 74 2.62 -3.38 0.55
CA LEU A 74 2.88 -3.01 -0.84
C LEU A 74 1.60 -3.15 -1.67
N PRO A 75 1.29 -2.19 -2.55
CA PRO A 75 0.14 -2.32 -3.40
C PRO A 75 0.41 -3.32 -4.53
N VAL A 76 -0.62 -4.11 -4.84
CA VAL A 76 -0.67 -5.06 -5.95
C VAL A 76 -1.84 -4.76 -6.88
N TRP A 77 -1.81 -5.30 -8.09
CA TRP A 77 -2.93 -5.30 -9.03
C TRP A 77 -3.83 -6.52 -8.80
N LEU A 78 -5.13 -6.28 -8.66
CA LEU A 78 -6.16 -7.30 -8.48
C LEU A 78 -7.13 -7.25 -9.66
N HIS A 79 -7.67 -8.38 -10.07
CA HIS A 79 -8.72 -8.43 -11.08
C HIS A 79 -10.07 -8.69 -10.42
N ALA A 80 -10.90 -7.65 -10.31
CA ALA A 80 -12.12 -7.69 -9.51
C ALA A 80 -13.18 -6.66 -9.93
N ASP A 81 -14.43 -6.88 -9.51
CA ASP A 81 -15.47 -5.87 -9.52
C ASP A 81 -15.35 -5.03 -8.24
N SER A 82 -14.91 -3.78 -8.38
CA SER A 82 -14.60 -2.91 -7.25
C SER A 82 -15.78 -2.65 -6.32
N HIS A 83 -17.02 -2.60 -6.83
CA HIS A 83 -18.19 -2.24 -6.05
C HIS A 83 -18.65 -3.39 -5.14
N SER A 84 -18.86 -4.57 -5.72
CA SER A 84 -19.31 -5.74 -4.98
C SER A 84 -18.25 -6.23 -4.00
N LEU A 85 -16.97 -6.22 -4.39
CA LEU A 85 -15.87 -6.57 -3.50
C LEU A 85 -15.76 -5.59 -2.32
N ALA A 86 -15.92 -4.29 -2.55
CA ALA A 86 -15.90 -3.30 -1.47
C ALA A 86 -17.00 -3.56 -0.43
N LEU A 87 -18.21 -3.92 -0.87
CA LEU A 87 -19.32 -4.25 0.03
C LEU A 87 -19.06 -5.52 0.84
N ALA A 88 -18.52 -6.56 0.20
CA ALA A 88 -18.15 -7.81 0.87
C ALA A 88 -17.05 -7.60 1.92
N VAL A 89 -15.98 -6.87 1.56
CA VAL A 89 -14.87 -6.54 2.47
C VAL A 89 -15.36 -5.65 3.62
N GLU A 90 -16.18 -4.63 3.35
CA GLU A 90 -16.78 -3.78 4.39
C GLU A 90 -17.58 -4.61 5.40
N ALA A 91 -18.44 -5.51 4.91
CA ALA A 91 -19.26 -6.35 5.78
C ALA A 91 -18.40 -7.29 6.65
N LEU A 92 -17.35 -7.89 6.08
CA LEU A 92 -16.39 -8.71 6.83
C LEU A 92 -15.67 -7.90 7.91
N ILE A 93 -15.17 -6.71 7.59
CA ILE A 93 -14.52 -5.81 8.57
C ILE A 93 -15.46 -5.51 9.74
N ARG A 94 -16.71 -5.11 9.45
CA ARG A 94 -17.69 -4.79 10.51
C ARG A 94 -17.96 -5.98 11.42
N GLN A 95 -18.11 -7.17 10.85
CA GLN A 95 -18.38 -8.40 11.61
C GLN A 95 -17.19 -8.84 12.46
N ILE A 96 -15.97 -8.75 11.93
CA ILE A 96 -14.75 -9.04 12.68
C ILE A 96 -14.61 -8.04 13.83
N ALA A 97 -14.81 -6.74 13.54
CA ALA A 97 -14.71 -5.68 14.54
C ALA A 97 -15.72 -5.84 15.67
N GLU A 98 -16.99 -6.11 15.35
CA GLU A 98 -18.03 -6.36 16.35
C GLU A 98 -17.73 -7.60 17.18
N ARG A 99 -17.29 -8.70 16.54
CA ARG A 99 -17.02 -9.97 17.23
C ARG A 99 -15.88 -9.87 18.23
N PHE A 100 -14.81 -9.17 17.86
CA PHE A 100 -13.58 -9.09 18.66
C PHE A 100 -13.45 -7.78 19.43
N GLY A 101 -14.37 -6.82 19.26
CA GLY A 101 -14.30 -5.50 19.89
C GLY A 101 -13.13 -4.66 19.37
N MET A 102 -12.85 -4.72 18.06
CA MET A 102 -11.70 -4.03 17.46
C MET A 102 -12.02 -2.56 17.20
N THR A 103 -11.08 -1.69 17.56
CA THR A 103 -11.09 -0.26 17.21
C THR A 103 -10.13 0.07 16.08
N GLU A 104 -9.25 -0.87 15.72
CA GLU A 104 -8.29 -0.72 14.62
C GLU A 104 -8.17 -2.02 13.83
N MET A 105 -8.16 -1.89 12.50
CA MET A 105 -7.97 -3.00 11.56
C MET A 105 -7.08 -2.58 10.39
N ASP A 106 -6.40 -3.55 9.79
CA ASP A 106 -5.56 -3.34 8.61
C ASP A 106 -6.19 -3.98 7.37
N LEU A 107 -6.05 -3.32 6.24
CA LEU A 107 -6.23 -3.88 4.91
C LEU A 107 -4.87 -3.95 4.23
N ALA A 108 -4.56 -5.09 3.63
CA ALA A 108 -3.36 -5.28 2.84
C ALA A 108 -3.68 -6.16 1.63
N ALA A 109 -2.76 -6.20 0.68
CA ALA A 109 -2.76 -7.20 -0.37
C ALA A 109 -1.39 -7.87 -0.43
N GLU A 110 -1.40 -9.11 -0.89
CA GLU A 110 -0.19 -9.87 -1.16
C GLU A 110 -0.36 -10.57 -2.50
N THR A 111 0.70 -10.67 -3.28
CA THR A 111 0.69 -11.42 -4.54
C THR A 111 1.89 -12.36 -4.58
N THR A 112 1.70 -13.50 -5.23
CA THR A 112 2.74 -14.44 -5.62
C THR A 112 2.74 -14.56 -7.15
N GLU A 113 3.51 -15.50 -7.72
CA GLU A 113 3.55 -15.71 -9.17
C GLU A 113 2.15 -15.93 -9.76
N ASP A 114 1.32 -16.78 -9.13
CA ASP A 114 0.02 -17.21 -9.65
C ASP A 114 -1.19 -16.80 -8.78
N GLU A 115 -0.99 -16.32 -7.55
CA GLU A 115 -2.08 -15.98 -6.63
C GLU A 115 -2.04 -14.50 -6.21
N ALA A 116 -3.20 -13.93 -5.92
CA ALA A 116 -3.33 -12.66 -5.24
C ALA A 116 -4.27 -12.81 -4.05
N TRP A 117 -4.06 -12.01 -3.02
CA TRP A 117 -4.79 -12.09 -1.76
C TRP A 117 -5.18 -10.70 -1.29
N VAL A 118 -6.41 -10.57 -0.80
CA VAL A 118 -6.85 -9.43 0.01
C VAL A 118 -6.84 -9.88 1.46
N ASP A 119 -6.04 -9.20 2.28
CA ASP A 119 -5.79 -9.55 3.67
C ASP A 119 -6.47 -8.55 4.61
N ILE A 120 -7.36 -9.04 5.48
CA ILE A 120 -8.00 -8.27 6.54
C ILE A 120 -7.34 -8.63 7.87
N GLY A 121 -6.61 -7.70 8.47
CA GLY A 121 -5.79 -7.92 9.68
C GLY A 121 -6.35 -7.27 10.95
N TRP A 122 -6.28 -7.97 12.08
CA TRP A 122 -6.63 -7.43 13.40
C TRP A 122 -5.73 -8.01 14.50
N SER A 123 -5.70 -7.35 15.67
CA SER A 123 -4.97 -7.86 16.85
C SER A 123 -5.70 -9.01 17.53
N GLY A 124 -4.97 -10.01 18.00
CA GLY A 124 -5.54 -11.13 18.75
C GLY A 124 -5.70 -12.40 17.92
N SER A 125 -6.68 -13.24 18.25
CA SER A 125 -6.83 -14.59 17.72
C SER A 125 -7.65 -14.67 16.43
N THR A 126 -7.42 -15.72 15.65
CA THR A 126 -8.20 -16.05 14.45
C THR A 126 -9.65 -16.40 14.80
N ALA A 127 -10.54 -16.30 13.82
CA ALA A 127 -11.93 -16.64 13.97
C ALA A 127 -12.16 -18.15 13.94
N ALA A 128 -13.07 -18.62 14.80
CA ALA A 128 -13.52 -20.01 14.76
C ALA A 128 -14.33 -20.28 13.48
N LYS A 129 -14.22 -21.50 12.93
CA LYS A 129 -14.90 -21.90 11.69
C LYS A 129 -16.41 -21.57 11.66
N PRO A 130 -17.20 -21.80 12.73
CA PRO A 130 -18.63 -21.47 12.70
C PRO A 130 -18.91 -19.97 12.57
N ALA A 131 -18.05 -19.11 13.11
CA ALA A 131 -18.20 -17.65 12.97
C ALA A 131 -17.95 -17.22 11.52
N LEU A 132 -16.89 -17.74 10.89
CA LEU A 132 -16.58 -17.49 9.48
C LEU A 132 -17.73 -17.92 8.57
N GLU A 133 -18.31 -19.10 8.79
CA GLU A 133 -19.45 -19.56 8.01
C GLU A 133 -20.65 -18.61 8.15
N GLY A 134 -20.95 -18.16 9.37
CA GLY A 134 -22.00 -17.16 9.61
C GLY A 134 -21.73 -15.84 8.89
N TRP A 135 -20.48 -15.39 8.88
CA TRP A 135 -20.07 -14.18 8.18
C TRP A 135 -20.26 -14.31 6.67
N LEU A 136 -19.76 -15.39 6.09
CA LEU A 136 -19.84 -15.66 4.66
C LEU A 136 -21.28 -15.80 4.15
N SER A 137 -22.20 -16.30 4.99
CA SER A 137 -23.63 -16.39 4.67
C SER A 137 -24.41 -15.07 4.86
N THR A 138 -23.74 -13.98 5.23
CA THR A 138 -24.43 -12.69 5.42
C THR A 138 -24.91 -12.12 4.08
N PRO A 139 -26.20 -11.77 3.95
CA PRO A 139 -26.72 -11.14 2.75
C PRO A 139 -26.28 -9.68 2.63
N LEU A 140 -25.86 -9.29 1.43
CA LEU A 140 -25.56 -7.93 1.04
C LEU A 140 -26.80 -7.32 0.37
N SER A 141 -27.56 -6.52 1.12
CA SER A 141 -28.84 -5.95 0.69
C SER A 141 -28.74 -5.11 -0.59
N LEU A 142 -27.63 -4.39 -0.76
CA LEU A 142 -27.33 -3.58 -1.95
C LEU A 142 -27.04 -4.41 -3.21
N LEU A 143 -26.80 -5.73 -3.06
CA LEU A 143 -26.55 -6.67 -4.16
C LEU A 143 -27.69 -7.69 -4.30
N GLY A 144 -28.92 -7.33 -3.94
CA GLY A 144 -30.08 -8.19 -4.16
C GLY A 144 -30.05 -9.51 -3.37
N ASN A 145 -29.59 -9.46 -2.11
CA ASN A 145 -29.45 -10.59 -1.20
C ASN A 145 -28.40 -11.64 -1.59
N MET A 146 -27.49 -11.32 -2.51
CA MET A 146 -26.25 -12.11 -2.64
C MET A 146 -25.49 -12.13 -1.32
N THR A 147 -24.92 -13.27 -0.97
CA THR A 147 -24.12 -13.40 0.25
C THR A 147 -22.68 -12.96 0.00
N ILE A 148 -21.93 -12.69 1.08
CA ILE A 148 -20.49 -12.45 0.99
C ILE A 148 -19.79 -13.61 0.25
N ARG A 149 -20.19 -14.86 0.52
CA ARG A 149 -19.68 -16.06 -0.16
C ARG A 149 -19.89 -15.99 -1.68
N ASP A 150 -21.09 -15.61 -2.13
CA ASP A 150 -21.41 -15.52 -3.56
C ASP A 150 -20.51 -14.50 -4.27
N VAL A 151 -20.26 -13.35 -3.63
CA VAL A 151 -19.35 -12.33 -4.14
C VAL A 151 -17.93 -12.89 -4.27
N LEU A 152 -17.40 -13.54 -3.24
CA LEU A 152 -16.02 -14.05 -3.25
C LEU A 152 -15.82 -15.19 -4.27
N ILE A 153 -16.79 -16.11 -4.39
CA ILE A 153 -16.76 -17.19 -5.38
C ILE A 153 -16.70 -16.62 -6.80
N HIS A 154 -17.45 -15.56 -7.07
CA HIS A 154 -17.45 -14.92 -8.38
C HIS A 154 -16.08 -14.32 -8.74
N HIS A 155 -15.40 -13.72 -7.76
CA HIS A 155 -14.09 -13.12 -7.94
C HIS A 155 -12.99 -14.18 -8.16
N ALA A 156 -12.73 -15.03 -7.18
CA ALA A 156 -11.64 -16.01 -7.29
C ALA A 156 -11.88 -17.33 -6.53
N GLY A 157 -12.94 -17.44 -5.73
CA GLY A 157 -13.29 -18.67 -5.03
C GLY A 157 -13.55 -18.48 -3.54
N ASP A 158 -13.80 -19.58 -2.84
CA ASP A 158 -14.10 -19.62 -1.40
C ASP A 158 -12.98 -20.27 -0.56
N ALA A 159 -11.77 -20.39 -1.11
CA ALA A 159 -10.60 -20.94 -0.44
C ALA A 159 -9.90 -19.92 0.48
N PHE A 160 -10.64 -19.30 1.41
CA PHE A 160 -10.08 -18.35 2.36
C PHE A 160 -9.10 -19.01 3.34
N ARG A 161 -8.05 -18.28 3.72
CA ARG A 161 -7.05 -18.73 4.69
C ARG A 161 -7.07 -17.83 5.92
N GLN A 162 -6.69 -18.39 7.06
CA GLN A 162 -6.42 -17.61 8.26
C GLN A 162 -4.98 -17.83 8.69
N GLU A 163 -4.29 -16.74 8.98
CA GLU A 163 -2.91 -16.77 9.43
C GLU A 163 -2.77 -15.96 10.71
N HIS A 164 -1.83 -16.38 11.56
CA HIS A 164 -1.44 -15.61 12.74
C HIS A 164 0.06 -15.33 12.65
N ARG A 165 0.42 -14.05 12.46
CA ARG A 165 1.81 -13.59 12.30
C ARG A 165 2.04 -12.36 13.16
N ALA A 166 3.16 -12.36 13.90
CA ALA A 166 3.60 -11.25 14.76
C ALA A 166 2.51 -10.70 15.72
N GLY A 167 1.71 -11.59 16.34
CA GLY A 167 0.66 -11.20 17.29
C GLY A 167 -0.63 -10.65 16.66
N ARG A 168 -0.74 -10.69 15.32
CA ARG A 168 -1.92 -10.29 14.55
C ARG A 168 -2.50 -11.48 13.80
N SER A 169 -3.82 -11.48 13.65
CA SER A 169 -4.55 -12.45 12.85
C SER A 169 -4.99 -11.83 11.53
N TRP A 170 -4.94 -12.62 10.47
CA TRP A 170 -5.25 -12.20 9.11
C TRP A 170 -6.26 -13.16 8.50
N LEU A 171 -7.35 -12.62 7.96
CA LEU A 171 -8.26 -13.33 7.07
C LEU A 171 -7.89 -13.01 5.63
N ARG A 172 -7.48 -14.04 4.89
CA ARG A 172 -6.96 -13.93 3.52
C ARG A 172 -8.02 -14.37 2.53
N LEU A 173 -8.44 -13.45 1.67
CA LEU A 173 -9.44 -13.66 0.63
C LEU A 173 -8.72 -13.91 -0.70
N PRO A 174 -8.92 -15.06 -1.36
CA PRO A 174 -8.27 -15.34 -2.64
C PRO A 174 -8.78 -14.36 -3.69
N MET A 175 -7.89 -13.82 -4.51
CA MET A 175 -8.19 -12.91 -5.63
C MET A 175 -7.46 -13.37 -6.89
N ARG A 176 -7.98 -12.97 -8.05
CA ARG A 176 -7.26 -13.10 -9.31
C ARG A 176 -6.24 -11.97 -9.39
N LYS A 177 -5.02 -12.29 -9.81
CA LYS A 177 -3.98 -11.30 -10.09
C LYS A 177 -4.44 -10.43 -11.26
N GLY A 178 -4.40 -9.11 -11.08
CA GLY A 178 -4.66 -8.14 -12.15
C GLY A 178 -3.41 -7.96 -13.00
N LEU A 179 -3.61 -7.52 -14.24
CA LEU A 179 -2.50 -7.08 -15.08
C LEU A 179 -2.29 -5.58 -14.89
N GLU A 180 -1.03 -5.17 -14.80
CA GLU A 180 -0.70 -3.75 -14.83
C GLU A 180 -0.92 -3.22 -16.26
N VAL A 181 -2.08 -2.63 -16.50
CA VAL A 181 -2.47 -2.17 -17.84
C VAL A 181 -1.67 -0.93 -18.29
N HIS A 182 -0.95 -0.28 -17.37
CA HIS A 182 -0.20 0.94 -17.62
C HIS A 182 1.32 0.76 -17.74
N PHE A 183 1.84 -0.47 -17.67
CA PHE A 183 3.25 -0.71 -17.90
C PHE A 183 3.59 -0.58 -19.39
N GLN A 184 3.83 0.66 -19.84
CA GLN A 184 4.80 0.81 -20.93
C GLN A 184 6.13 0.37 -20.34
N ALA A 185 6.72 -0.69 -20.88
CA ALA A 185 8.09 -1.06 -20.55
C ALA A 185 8.97 0.18 -20.77
N LYS A 186 9.28 0.90 -19.69
CA LYS A 186 10.21 2.01 -19.75
C LYS A 186 11.53 1.39 -20.21
N PRO A 187 12.25 2.03 -21.14
CA PRO A 187 13.55 1.55 -21.55
C PRO A 187 14.42 1.33 -20.31
N ASN A 188 15.33 0.36 -20.37
CA ASN A 188 16.27 0.08 -19.29
C ASN A 188 17.21 1.30 -19.15
N LEU A 189 16.77 2.30 -18.39
CA LEU A 189 17.46 3.55 -18.19
C LEU A 189 18.53 3.36 -17.11
N PRO A 190 19.68 4.05 -17.21
CA PRO A 190 20.68 3.98 -16.16
C PRO A 190 20.11 4.50 -14.84
N THR A 191 20.57 3.93 -13.72
CA THR A 191 20.20 4.41 -12.40
C THR A 191 20.75 5.83 -12.18
N ARG A 192 20.08 6.60 -11.31
CA ARG A 192 20.55 7.92 -10.89
C ARG A 192 21.98 7.79 -10.34
N PRO A 193 22.94 8.64 -10.73
CA PRO A 193 24.27 8.65 -10.15
C PRO A 193 24.23 8.84 -8.63
N GLU A 194 25.18 8.21 -7.93
CA GLU A 194 25.33 8.32 -6.48
C GLU A 194 25.78 9.73 -6.08
N PHE A 195 25.25 10.26 -4.98
CA PHE A 195 25.49 11.63 -4.56
C PHE A 195 26.17 11.68 -3.19
N TYR A 196 27.47 11.97 -3.18
CA TYR A 196 28.35 11.80 -2.02
C TYR A 196 28.54 13.08 -1.17
N ASP A 197 27.51 13.90 -0.97
CA ASP A 197 27.59 15.04 -0.05
C ASP A 197 27.10 14.67 1.35
N LEU A 198 27.93 13.90 2.07
CA LEU A 198 27.60 13.40 3.41
C LEU A 198 27.49 14.50 4.47
N SER A 199 27.97 15.71 4.19
CA SER A 199 27.79 16.87 5.08
C SER A 199 26.31 17.23 5.25
N LEU A 200 25.47 16.87 4.27
CA LEU A 200 24.02 17.01 4.36
C LEU A 200 23.41 16.06 5.40
N LEU A 201 24.14 15.03 5.81
CA LEU A 201 23.71 14.10 6.85
C LEU A 201 24.27 14.49 8.23
N ASP A 202 25.21 15.43 8.35
CA ASP A 202 25.83 15.77 9.65
C ASP A 202 24.84 16.37 10.67
N ASN A 203 23.78 17.05 10.21
CA ASN A 203 22.74 17.63 11.07
C ASN A 203 21.83 16.58 11.73
N THR A 204 22.01 15.28 11.45
CA THR A 204 21.17 14.19 11.95
C THR A 204 21.72 13.53 13.22
N ARG A 205 22.86 14.01 13.74
CA ARG A 205 23.55 13.41 14.88
C ARG A 205 22.89 13.64 16.23
N ASP A 206 22.06 14.68 16.38
CA ASP A 206 21.28 14.90 17.60
C ASP A 206 19.90 14.25 17.47
N ILE A 207 19.84 12.95 17.73
CA ILE A 207 18.62 12.13 17.71
C ILE A 207 17.91 12.08 19.07
N GLY A 208 18.37 12.86 20.05
CA GLY A 208 17.72 13.06 21.34
C GLY A 208 17.25 11.76 22.02
N GLU A 209 16.03 11.77 22.58
CA GLU A 209 15.43 10.59 23.20
C GLU A 209 15.00 9.52 22.17
N MET A 210 14.75 9.91 20.92
CA MET A 210 14.35 9.01 19.83
C MET A 210 15.45 7.99 19.52
N GLY A 211 16.71 8.37 19.73
CA GLY A 211 17.88 7.49 19.57
C GLY A 211 17.79 6.17 20.34
N ARG A 212 17.15 6.19 21.52
CA ARG A 212 17.03 5.03 22.42
C ARG A 212 15.84 4.13 22.11
N LEU A 213 14.94 4.56 21.23
CA LEU A 213 13.75 3.80 20.90
C LEU A 213 14.12 2.59 20.03
N PRO A 214 13.43 1.43 20.21
CA PRO A 214 13.55 0.31 19.30
C PRO A 214 13.22 0.73 17.86
N LEU A 215 13.97 0.27 16.86
CA LEU A 215 13.79 0.65 15.45
C LEU A 215 12.34 0.46 14.98
N ARG A 216 11.69 -0.64 15.36
CA ARG A 216 10.29 -0.91 15.00
C ARG A 216 9.30 0.07 15.60
N SER A 217 9.60 0.70 16.72
CA SER A 217 8.71 1.66 17.39
C SER A 217 8.83 3.09 16.81
N ILE A 218 9.85 3.34 16.00
CA ILE A 218 10.09 4.65 15.39
C ILE A 218 9.11 4.85 14.23
N THR A 219 8.63 6.09 14.10
CA THR A 219 7.89 6.52 12.91
C THR A 219 8.89 7.03 11.88
N PHE A 220 8.89 6.41 10.70
CA PHE A 220 9.67 6.85 9.56
C PHE A 220 8.75 7.48 8.52
N VAL A 221 9.27 8.50 7.83
CA VAL A 221 8.69 9.01 6.58
C VAL A 221 9.70 8.74 5.49
N VAL A 222 9.38 7.75 4.66
CA VAL A 222 10.21 7.35 3.54
C VAL A 222 9.76 8.15 2.33
N PHE A 223 10.67 8.80 1.63
CA PHE A 223 10.33 9.70 0.53
C PHE A 223 11.33 9.62 -0.62
N ASP A 224 10.87 10.07 -1.78
CA ASP A 224 11.66 10.26 -3.00
C ASP A 224 11.20 11.54 -3.72
N THR A 225 12.10 12.13 -4.50
CA THR A 225 11.79 13.26 -5.37
C THR A 225 12.13 13.00 -6.82
N GLU A 226 11.24 13.49 -7.69
CA GLU A 226 11.51 13.61 -9.12
C GLU A 226 11.83 15.06 -9.45
N THR A 227 12.77 15.27 -10.38
CA THR A 227 13.38 16.58 -10.60
C THR A 227 13.59 16.88 -12.09
N THR A 228 13.71 18.16 -12.44
CA THR A 228 14.03 18.60 -13.81
C THR A 228 15.47 18.28 -14.23
N GLY A 229 16.29 17.68 -13.37
CA GLY A 229 17.71 17.44 -13.56
C GLY A 229 18.42 17.23 -12.22
N LEU A 230 19.72 16.96 -12.25
CA LEU A 230 20.46 16.50 -11.06
C LEU A 230 21.17 17.63 -10.29
N GLN A 231 21.07 18.89 -10.74
CA GLN A 231 21.89 19.98 -10.24
C GLN A 231 21.03 21.09 -9.62
N PRO A 232 20.59 20.94 -8.36
CA PRO A 232 19.73 21.93 -7.70
C PRO A 232 20.42 23.30 -7.61
N SER A 233 21.74 23.31 -7.41
CA SER A 233 22.56 24.54 -7.37
C SER A 233 22.66 25.26 -8.72
N GLN A 234 22.32 24.61 -9.84
CA GLN A 234 22.27 25.21 -11.18
C GLN A 234 20.83 25.51 -11.64
N GLY A 235 19.85 25.44 -10.73
CA GLY A 235 18.47 25.83 -11.02
C GLY A 235 17.56 24.69 -11.47
N ASP A 236 17.96 23.44 -11.26
CA ASP A 236 17.01 22.32 -11.34
C ASP A 236 15.99 22.39 -10.20
N GLN A 237 14.78 21.92 -10.48
CA GLN A 237 13.62 22.03 -9.59
C GLN A 237 12.99 20.66 -9.34
N ILE A 238 12.32 20.53 -8.20
CA ILE A 238 11.46 19.38 -7.91
C ILE A 238 10.21 19.45 -8.79
N VAL A 239 9.83 18.32 -9.39
CA VAL A 239 8.58 18.12 -10.15
C VAL A 239 7.61 17.17 -9.46
N GLN A 240 8.06 16.32 -8.53
CA GLN A 240 7.20 15.49 -7.70
C GLN A 240 7.84 15.21 -6.35
N ILE A 241 7.01 15.12 -5.30
CA ILE A 241 7.41 14.54 -4.00
C ILE A 241 6.45 13.38 -3.72
N GLY A 242 7.03 12.21 -3.48
CA GLY A 242 6.34 11.00 -3.04
C GLY A 242 6.85 10.58 -1.68
N ALA A 243 5.96 10.21 -0.76
CA ALA A 243 6.33 9.71 0.54
C ALA A 243 5.28 8.77 1.13
N VAL A 244 5.73 7.89 2.02
CA VAL A 244 4.88 6.96 2.77
C VAL A 244 5.34 6.89 4.22
N ARG A 245 4.38 6.72 5.14
CA ARG A 245 4.70 6.54 6.56
C ARG A 245 4.97 5.07 6.87
N VAL A 246 6.00 4.80 7.68
CA VAL A 246 6.21 3.50 8.32
C VAL A 246 6.03 3.66 9.82
N VAL A 247 5.11 2.89 10.40
CA VAL A 247 4.78 2.93 11.84
C VAL A 247 4.70 1.52 12.37
N ASN A 248 5.33 1.25 13.52
CA ASN A 248 5.30 -0.07 14.15
C ASN A 248 5.80 -1.18 13.20
N GLY A 249 6.80 -0.88 12.37
CA GLY A 249 7.33 -1.80 11.35
C GLY A 249 6.37 -2.12 10.21
N ARG A 250 5.34 -1.30 9.97
CA ARG A 250 4.36 -1.47 8.88
C ARG A 250 4.38 -0.26 7.97
N ILE A 251 4.40 -0.51 6.66
CA ILE A 251 4.19 0.53 5.64
C ILE A 251 2.70 0.88 5.67
N LEU A 252 2.35 2.13 5.99
CA LEU A 252 0.98 2.65 5.93
C LEU A 252 0.76 3.30 4.56
N SER A 253 0.55 2.50 3.52
CA SER A 253 0.38 3.00 2.14
C SER A 253 -0.81 3.94 1.98
N GLY A 254 -1.83 3.83 2.84
CA GLY A 254 -2.94 4.79 2.92
C GLY A 254 -2.56 6.14 3.53
N GLU A 255 -1.46 6.22 4.29
CA GLU A 255 -0.87 7.46 4.79
C GLU A 255 0.31 7.86 3.89
N SER A 256 -0.01 8.28 2.66
CA SER A 256 0.98 8.69 1.66
C SER A 256 0.86 10.18 1.29
N PHE A 257 1.99 10.76 0.91
CA PHE A 257 2.09 12.07 0.31
C PHE A 257 2.50 11.91 -1.15
N ASN A 258 1.66 12.32 -2.09
CA ASN A 258 1.97 12.24 -3.52
C ASN A 258 1.52 13.54 -4.20
N ARG A 259 2.48 14.38 -4.58
CA ARG A 259 2.19 15.69 -5.17
C ARG A 259 3.13 15.96 -6.35
N ILE A 260 2.54 16.17 -7.52
CA ILE A 260 3.21 16.82 -8.65
C ILE A 260 3.30 18.31 -8.34
N VAL A 261 4.45 18.89 -8.65
CA VAL A 261 4.80 20.28 -8.40
C VAL A 261 4.96 20.98 -9.76
N ASN A 262 4.43 22.20 -9.90
CA ASN A 262 4.80 23.04 -11.02
C ASN A 262 6.22 23.61 -10.77
N PRO A 263 7.24 23.22 -11.56
CA PRO A 263 8.62 23.66 -11.34
C PRO A 263 8.87 25.12 -11.76
N GLY A 264 7.89 25.79 -12.38
CA GLY A 264 8.03 27.16 -12.89
C GLY A 264 8.98 27.31 -14.09
N LYS A 265 9.40 26.19 -14.69
CA LYS A 265 10.27 26.10 -15.86
C LYS A 265 9.87 24.91 -16.72
N THR A 266 10.33 24.87 -17.98
CA THR A 266 10.14 23.71 -18.85
C THR A 266 10.86 22.49 -18.29
N ILE A 267 10.18 21.35 -18.24
CA ILE A 267 10.77 20.06 -17.84
C ILE A 267 11.60 19.50 -19.01
N PRO A 268 12.91 19.27 -18.84
CA PRO A 268 13.74 18.76 -19.93
C PRO A 268 13.29 17.38 -20.42
N PRO A 269 13.27 17.12 -21.74
CA PRO A 269 12.87 15.82 -22.28
C PRO A 269 13.67 14.64 -21.73
N GLU A 270 14.94 14.84 -21.38
CA GLU A 270 15.77 13.81 -20.74
C GLU A 270 15.19 13.37 -19.38
N SER A 271 14.73 14.30 -18.53
CA SER A 271 14.10 13.96 -17.24
C SER A 271 12.75 13.28 -17.43
N ILE A 272 11.94 13.75 -18.39
CA ILE A 272 10.64 13.15 -18.72
C ILE A 272 10.78 11.66 -19.06
N LYS A 273 11.88 11.23 -19.71
CA LYS A 273 12.11 9.80 -20.01
C LYS A 273 12.16 8.92 -18.75
N PHE A 274 12.64 9.45 -17.62
CA PHE A 274 12.73 8.70 -16.37
C PHE A 274 11.39 8.66 -15.65
N HIS A 275 10.86 9.83 -15.29
CA HIS A 275 9.69 9.93 -14.40
C HIS A 275 8.34 10.07 -15.13
N GLY A 276 8.35 10.39 -16.43
CA GLY A 276 7.14 10.48 -17.27
C GLY A 276 6.28 11.73 -17.07
N ILE A 277 6.70 12.66 -16.21
CA ILE A 277 5.93 13.88 -15.88
C ILE A 277 6.19 14.94 -16.95
N THR A 278 5.15 15.28 -17.70
CA THR A 278 5.22 16.31 -18.75
C THR A 278 4.88 17.71 -18.22
N ASP A 279 5.25 18.75 -18.97
CA ASP A 279 4.85 20.12 -18.66
C ASP A 279 3.32 20.27 -18.58
N GLU A 280 2.57 19.51 -19.37
CA GLU A 280 1.10 19.53 -19.35
C GLU A 280 0.54 18.97 -18.04
N MET A 281 1.11 17.88 -17.52
CA MET A 281 0.73 17.31 -16.22
C MET A 281 1.04 18.26 -15.05
N ALA A 282 2.13 19.03 -15.16
CA ALA A 282 2.62 19.92 -14.11
C ALA A 282 2.02 21.34 -14.15
N ARG A 283 1.52 21.81 -15.30
CA ARG A 283 1.11 23.20 -15.55
C ARG A 283 0.19 23.79 -14.47
N ASP A 284 -0.88 23.06 -14.14
CA ASP A 284 -1.91 23.54 -13.22
C ASP A 284 -1.70 23.04 -11.78
N LYS A 285 -0.53 22.46 -11.49
CA LYS A 285 -0.20 21.95 -10.16
C LYS A 285 0.36 23.06 -9.26
N PRO A 286 0.22 22.95 -7.93
CA PRO A 286 0.77 23.94 -7.01
C PRO A 286 2.30 24.07 -7.17
N PRO A 287 2.87 25.29 -6.98
CA PRO A 287 4.31 25.47 -6.98
C PRO A 287 4.94 24.90 -5.71
N LEU A 288 6.27 24.73 -5.73
CA LEU A 288 7.01 24.14 -4.61
C LEU A 288 6.79 24.87 -3.28
N GLY A 289 6.62 26.19 -3.31
CA GLY A 289 6.37 26.99 -2.11
C GLY A 289 5.06 26.66 -1.38
N VAL A 290 4.11 26.01 -2.04
CA VAL A 290 2.89 25.49 -1.41
C VAL A 290 3.08 24.04 -0.95
N VAL A 291 3.77 23.22 -1.75
CA VAL A 291 3.91 21.78 -1.50
C VAL A 291 4.94 21.49 -0.41
N LEU A 292 6.05 22.22 -0.35
CA LEU A 292 7.13 21.96 0.60
C LEU A 292 6.71 22.14 2.07
N PRO A 293 5.95 23.19 2.47
CA PRO A 293 5.38 23.28 3.81
C PRO A 293 4.42 22.14 4.15
N GLN A 294 3.63 21.67 3.17
CA GLN A 294 2.75 20.51 3.37
C GLN A 294 3.55 19.23 3.60
N PHE A 295 4.65 19.04 2.85
CA PHE A 295 5.55 17.91 3.06
C PHE A 295 6.25 17.98 4.42
N ARG A 296 6.72 19.15 4.86
CA ARG A 296 7.30 19.33 6.20
C ARG A 296 6.29 19.00 7.31
N ALA A 297 5.02 19.39 7.14
CA ALA A 297 3.95 19.05 8.08
C ALA A 297 3.66 17.54 8.09
N PHE A 298 3.69 16.89 6.91
CA PHE A 298 3.54 15.44 6.79
C PHE A 298 4.71 14.69 7.46
N ALA A 299 5.95 15.16 7.26
CA ALA A 299 7.14 14.63 7.89
C ALA A 299 7.10 14.76 9.42
N ALA A 300 6.54 15.87 9.93
CA ALA A 300 6.43 16.14 11.37
C ALA A 300 7.76 15.88 12.09
N ASP A 301 7.76 15.10 13.17
CA ASP A 301 8.98 14.73 13.92
C ASP A 301 9.51 13.33 13.54
N ALA A 302 9.05 12.76 12.43
CA ALA A 302 9.48 11.43 11.98
C ALA A 302 10.95 11.43 11.55
N VAL A 303 11.56 10.24 11.53
CA VAL A 303 12.86 10.04 10.87
C VAL A 303 12.62 10.02 9.37
N LEU A 304 13.31 10.90 8.64
CA LEU A 304 13.27 10.92 7.19
C LEU A 304 14.13 9.80 6.62
N VAL A 305 13.63 9.10 5.61
CA VAL A 305 14.37 8.03 4.94
C VAL A 305 14.28 8.22 3.45
N ALA A 306 15.40 8.10 2.77
CA ALA A 306 15.46 8.08 1.30
C ALA A 306 16.55 7.11 0.84
N HIS A 307 16.60 6.87 -0.47
CA HIS A 307 17.66 6.10 -1.09
C HIS A 307 18.62 7.08 -1.77
N ASN A 308 19.89 7.14 -1.34
CA ASN A 308 20.81 8.22 -1.70
C ASN A 308 20.31 9.59 -1.22
N ALA A 309 19.94 9.65 0.06
CA ALA A 309 19.17 10.73 0.70
C ALA A 309 19.81 12.11 0.58
N ALA A 310 21.14 12.18 0.43
CA ALA A 310 21.86 13.43 0.23
C ALA A 310 21.34 14.20 -1.00
N PHE A 311 20.95 13.50 -2.07
CA PHE A 311 20.39 14.11 -3.27
C PHE A 311 19.07 14.83 -2.96
N ASP A 312 18.08 14.12 -2.44
CA ASP A 312 16.74 14.65 -2.19
C ASP A 312 16.78 15.76 -1.14
N LEU A 313 17.56 15.57 -0.07
CA LEU A 313 17.74 16.59 0.96
C LEU A 313 18.37 17.87 0.43
N LYS A 314 19.28 17.79 -0.55
CA LYS A 314 19.87 18.98 -1.16
C LYS A 314 18.80 19.83 -1.83
N PHE A 315 17.88 19.21 -2.57
CA PHE A 315 16.74 19.91 -3.19
C PHE A 315 15.83 20.56 -2.15
N LEU A 316 15.50 19.85 -1.07
CA LEU A 316 14.64 20.38 -0.01
C LEU A 316 15.31 21.54 0.74
N ARG A 317 16.55 21.35 1.20
CA ARG A 317 17.28 22.33 2.04
C ARG A 317 17.63 23.61 1.31
N MET A 318 17.91 23.54 0.00
CA MET A 318 18.13 24.73 -0.82
C MET A 318 16.92 25.67 -0.86
N ARG A 319 15.72 25.18 -0.53
CA ARG A 319 14.45 25.92 -0.57
C ARG A 319 13.87 26.25 0.80
N GLU A 320 14.53 25.85 1.88
CA GLU A 320 14.09 26.10 3.25
C GLU A 320 13.88 27.57 3.56
N ARG A 321 14.89 28.40 3.23
CA ARG A 321 14.84 29.85 3.45
C ARG A 321 13.76 30.53 2.60
N ASP A 322 13.59 30.08 1.37
CA ASP A 322 12.63 30.63 0.41
C ASP A 322 11.19 30.48 0.92
N PHE A 323 10.91 29.38 1.64
CA PHE A 323 9.55 29.01 2.05
C PHE A 323 9.34 28.97 3.57
N GLY A 324 10.32 29.40 4.35
CA GLY A 324 10.22 29.48 5.82
C GLY A 324 10.02 28.11 6.50
N VAL A 325 10.58 27.05 5.91
CA VAL A 325 10.54 25.69 6.47
C VAL A 325 11.94 25.25 6.90
N LYS A 326 12.02 24.23 7.75
CA LYS A 326 13.30 23.63 8.17
C LYS A 326 13.13 22.13 8.34
N PHE A 327 14.01 21.34 7.74
CA PHE A 327 14.08 19.89 7.85
C PHE A 327 15.22 19.54 8.82
N ASP A 328 14.89 19.59 10.11
CA ASP A 328 15.74 19.20 11.23
C ASP A 328 15.50 17.76 11.72
N ASN A 329 14.74 16.99 10.94
CA ASN A 329 14.52 15.57 11.17
C ASN A 329 15.84 14.78 11.12
N PRO A 330 16.00 13.73 11.94
CA PRO A 330 17.00 12.70 11.70
C PRO A 330 16.79 12.06 10.32
N VAL A 331 17.88 11.65 9.66
CA VAL A 331 17.83 11.04 8.33
C VAL A 331 18.54 9.71 8.35
N LEU A 332 17.95 8.70 7.73
CA LEU A 332 18.63 7.46 7.35
C LEU A 332 18.68 7.31 5.82
N ASP A 333 19.80 6.82 5.33
CA ASP A 333 19.99 6.52 3.92
C ASP A 333 20.03 5.00 3.71
N THR A 334 19.09 4.49 2.91
CA THR A 334 19.01 3.06 2.61
C THR A 334 20.16 2.55 1.74
N MET A 335 20.77 3.39 0.91
CA MET A 335 21.96 3.03 0.13
C MET A 335 23.15 2.78 1.06
N MET A 336 23.34 3.66 2.05
CA MET A 336 24.40 3.52 3.05
C MET A 336 24.15 2.34 4.00
N LEU A 337 22.89 2.12 4.39
CA LEU A 337 22.50 0.93 5.15
C LEU A 337 22.81 -0.35 4.37
N SER A 338 22.51 -0.39 3.07
CA SER A 338 22.88 -1.53 2.22
C SER A 338 24.39 -1.70 2.14
N SER A 339 25.18 -0.62 1.98
CA SER A 339 26.65 -0.71 1.97
C SER A 339 27.22 -1.26 3.28
N PHE A 340 26.65 -0.86 4.42
CA PHE A 340 27.03 -1.40 5.72
C PHE A 340 26.59 -2.87 5.91
N LEU A 341 25.39 -3.23 5.46
CA LEU A 341 24.82 -4.56 5.67
C LEU A 341 25.39 -5.59 4.69
N ASP A 342 25.41 -5.27 3.41
CA ASP A 342 25.76 -6.17 2.31
C ASP A 342 27.25 -6.08 1.92
N GLY A 343 27.95 -5.02 2.35
CA GLY A 343 29.35 -4.76 2.04
C GLY A 343 29.54 -3.94 0.75
N PRO A 344 30.70 -3.28 0.58
CA PRO A 344 30.92 -2.26 -0.46
C PRO A 344 30.99 -2.80 -1.90
N GLU A 345 31.20 -4.11 -2.07
CA GLU A 345 31.31 -4.76 -3.39
C GLU A 345 29.93 -5.07 -3.98
N ALA A 346 28.85 -4.93 -3.20
CA ALA A 346 27.50 -5.22 -3.65
C ALA A 346 26.91 -4.07 -4.49
N GLY A 347 25.94 -4.40 -5.36
CA GLY A 347 25.14 -3.38 -6.01
C GLY A 347 24.21 -2.69 -5.01
N HIS A 348 24.38 -1.39 -4.84
CA HIS A 348 23.61 -0.56 -3.89
C HIS A 348 22.56 0.34 -4.55
N SER A 349 22.34 0.21 -5.86
CA SER A 349 21.16 0.82 -6.46
C SER A 349 19.89 0.20 -5.90
N LEU A 350 18.80 0.97 -5.86
CA LEU A 350 17.53 0.50 -5.33
C LEU A 350 17.05 -0.76 -6.08
N ASP A 351 17.26 -0.85 -7.40
CA ASP A 351 16.95 -2.04 -8.20
C ASP A 351 17.77 -3.27 -7.76
N ALA A 352 19.10 -3.11 -7.59
CA ALA A 352 19.97 -4.20 -7.17
C ALA A 352 19.63 -4.72 -5.76
N ILE A 353 19.22 -3.83 -4.85
CA ILE A 353 18.76 -4.20 -3.51
C ILE A 353 17.42 -4.95 -3.60
N CYS A 354 16.47 -4.48 -4.41
CA CYS A 354 15.17 -5.12 -4.57
C CYS A 354 15.30 -6.53 -5.15
N GLU A 355 16.13 -6.70 -6.19
CA GLU A 355 16.44 -8.01 -6.78
C GLU A 355 17.03 -8.95 -5.72
N ARG A 356 18.00 -8.47 -4.94
CA ARG A 356 18.64 -9.25 -3.88
C ARG A 356 17.69 -9.66 -2.76
N PHE A 357 16.69 -8.82 -2.44
CA PHE A 357 15.71 -9.10 -1.40
C PHE A 357 14.43 -9.78 -1.91
N GLY A 358 14.31 -10.00 -3.24
CA GLY A 358 13.08 -10.52 -3.85
C GLY A 358 11.87 -9.61 -3.63
N ILE A 359 12.07 -8.29 -3.61
CA ILE A 359 10.99 -7.31 -3.48
C ILE A 359 10.43 -7.06 -4.88
N GLU A 360 9.18 -7.46 -5.11
CA GLU A 360 8.47 -7.10 -6.33
C GLU A 360 8.25 -5.60 -6.40
N ILE A 361 8.56 -5.04 -7.56
CA ILE A 361 8.48 -3.60 -7.81
C ILE A 361 7.17 -3.33 -8.55
N THR A 362 6.24 -2.63 -7.91
CA THR A 362 5.05 -2.06 -8.54
C THR A 362 5.19 -0.53 -8.66
N ASP A 363 4.75 0.07 -9.77
CA ASP A 363 4.78 1.53 -10.02
C ASP A 363 6.16 2.23 -9.95
N ARG A 364 7.19 1.55 -10.43
CA ARG A 364 8.59 2.02 -10.49
C ARG A 364 8.74 3.35 -11.24
N HIS A 365 9.65 4.22 -10.78
CA HIS A 365 9.93 5.52 -11.41
C HIS A 365 8.76 6.51 -11.35
N THR A 366 7.98 6.40 -10.28
CA THR A 366 7.17 7.49 -9.74
C THR A 366 7.70 7.77 -8.35
N ALA A 367 7.67 9.03 -7.90
CA ALA A 367 8.20 9.36 -6.58
C ALA A 367 7.51 8.56 -5.45
N LEU A 368 6.20 8.27 -5.59
CA LEU A 368 5.48 7.48 -4.58
C LEU A 368 5.86 5.99 -4.64
N GLY A 369 5.93 5.41 -5.84
CA GLY A 369 6.35 4.02 -6.01
C GLY A 369 7.75 3.78 -5.46
N ASP A 370 8.69 4.67 -5.76
CA ASP A 370 10.07 4.58 -5.27
C ASP A 370 10.17 4.77 -3.76
N ALA A 371 9.36 5.66 -3.17
CA ALA A 371 9.26 5.79 -1.71
C ALA A 371 8.69 4.52 -1.04
N ILE A 372 7.69 3.88 -1.64
CA ILE A 372 7.07 2.64 -1.14
C ILE A 372 8.06 1.47 -1.20
N VAL A 373 8.76 1.32 -2.33
CA VAL A 373 9.80 0.30 -2.50
C VAL A 373 10.96 0.53 -1.53
N THR A 374 11.40 1.79 -1.37
CA THR A 374 12.42 2.17 -0.38
C THR A 374 11.97 1.83 1.05
N ALA A 375 10.67 1.95 1.35
CA ALA A 375 10.13 1.58 2.65
C ALA A 375 10.18 0.06 2.89
N ALA A 376 9.93 -0.75 1.87
CA ALA A 376 10.11 -2.20 1.96
C ALA A 376 11.58 -2.57 2.17
N VAL A 377 12.50 -1.92 1.45
CA VAL A 377 13.95 -2.08 1.66
C VAL A 377 14.35 -1.72 3.09
N LEU A 378 13.84 -0.59 3.62
CA LEU A 378 14.09 -0.18 5.01
C LEU A 378 13.64 -1.27 6.00
N LEU A 379 12.46 -1.86 5.82
CA LEU A 379 11.97 -2.91 6.72
C LEU A 379 12.87 -4.16 6.68
N ARG A 380 13.38 -4.55 5.51
CA ARG A 380 14.37 -5.64 5.39
C ARG A 380 15.69 -5.29 6.06
N HIS A 381 16.18 -4.06 5.89
CA HIS A 381 17.37 -3.61 6.61
C HIS A 381 17.17 -3.63 8.13
N ILE A 382 16.00 -3.22 8.64
CA ILE A 382 15.69 -3.30 10.07
C ILE A 382 15.74 -4.75 10.56
N GLU A 383 15.15 -5.71 9.83
CA GLU A 383 15.24 -7.15 10.17
C GLU A 383 16.70 -7.64 10.25
N MET A 384 17.53 -7.24 9.29
CA MET A 384 18.95 -7.62 9.25
C MET A 384 19.75 -6.97 10.39
N LEU A 385 19.49 -5.69 10.70
CA LEU A 385 20.11 -4.97 11.81
C LEU A 385 19.76 -5.63 13.14
N GLU A 386 18.49 -5.97 13.36
CA GLU A 386 18.03 -6.66 14.58
C GLU A 386 18.72 -8.01 14.73
N THR A 387 18.91 -8.75 13.64
CA THR A 387 19.66 -10.03 13.63
C THR A 387 21.12 -9.85 14.05
N ARG A 388 21.71 -8.67 13.80
CA ARG A 388 23.07 -8.30 14.25
C ARG A 388 23.11 -7.68 15.64
N GLY A 389 21.98 -7.61 16.36
CA GLY A 389 21.87 -7.00 17.68
C GLY A 389 21.77 -5.46 17.67
N ILE A 390 21.62 -4.85 16.49
CA ILE A 390 21.41 -3.41 16.32
C ILE A 390 19.91 -3.18 16.33
N THR A 391 19.40 -2.66 17.45
CA THR A 391 17.95 -2.58 17.73
C THR A 391 17.44 -1.16 17.96
N THR A 392 18.34 -0.18 18.06
CA THR A 392 18.00 1.24 18.33
C THR A 392 18.59 2.16 17.28
N LEU A 393 18.01 3.36 17.13
CA LEU A 393 18.49 4.35 16.16
C LEU A 393 19.90 4.85 16.48
N ASP A 394 20.24 5.02 17.77
CA ASP A 394 21.59 5.40 18.23
C ASP A 394 22.64 4.42 17.71
N GLN A 395 22.37 3.13 17.80
CA GLN A 395 23.28 2.09 17.32
C GLN A 395 23.43 2.16 15.81
N VAL A 396 22.34 2.33 15.06
CA VAL A 396 22.38 2.45 13.58
C VAL A 396 23.21 3.65 13.15
N VAL A 397 22.93 4.85 13.69
CA VAL A 397 23.64 6.07 13.32
C VAL A 397 25.13 5.95 13.63
N LYS A 398 25.48 5.37 14.79
CA LYS A 398 26.88 5.15 15.18
C LYS A 398 27.62 4.23 14.21
N GLU A 399 27.01 3.11 13.81
CA GLU A 399 27.63 2.17 12.87
C GLU A 399 27.79 2.78 11.48
N LEU A 400 26.79 3.55 11.00
CA LEU A 400 26.88 4.28 9.75
C LEU A 400 27.99 5.34 9.77
N ASP A 401 28.09 6.13 10.84
CA ASP A 401 29.17 7.13 11.01
C ASP A 401 30.56 6.47 10.95
N ILE A 402 30.73 5.32 11.60
CA ILE A 402 32.00 4.56 11.54
C ILE A 402 32.28 4.09 10.11
N ASN A 403 31.28 3.53 9.42
CA ASN A 403 31.42 3.02 8.07
C ASN A 403 31.79 4.13 7.07
N ILE A 404 31.15 5.30 7.17
CA ILE A 404 31.48 6.51 6.39
C ILE A 404 32.94 6.88 6.56
N GLN A 405 33.42 6.96 7.80
CA GLN A 405 34.80 7.36 8.09
C GLN A 405 35.81 6.36 7.52
N LEU A 406 35.47 5.07 7.52
CA LEU A 406 36.31 4.03 6.90
C LEU A 406 36.32 4.17 5.37
N HIS A 407 35.17 4.40 4.75
CA HIS A 407 35.07 4.58 3.31
C HIS A 407 35.85 5.81 2.82
N MET A 408 35.72 6.95 3.52
CA MET A 408 36.46 8.18 3.23
C MET A 408 37.98 7.99 3.35
N ARG A 409 38.44 7.16 4.28
CA ARG A 409 39.87 6.83 4.41
C ARG A 409 40.37 5.92 3.29
N GLN A 410 39.54 5.00 2.80
CA GLN A 410 39.91 4.10 1.69
C GLN A 410 39.99 4.83 0.35
N GLN A 411 39.12 5.82 0.11
CA GLN A 411 39.17 6.64 -1.12
C GLN A 411 40.31 7.67 -1.14
N ALA A 412 40.88 8.01 0.02
CA ALA A 412 41.99 8.95 0.14
C ALA A 412 43.38 8.29 -0.01
N LEU A 413 43.43 6.97 -0.13
CA LEU A 413 44.62 6.15 -0.38
C LEU A 413 44.67 5.73 -1.85
#